data_AF-A0A3D3GZG4-F1
#
_entry.id   AF-A0A3D3GZG4-F1
#
_cell.length_a   1.000
_cell.length_b   1.000
_cell.length_c   1.000
_cell.angle_alpha   90.00
_cell.angle_beta   90.00
_cell.angle_gamma   90.00
#
_symmetry.space_group_name_H-M   'P 1'
#
loop_
_entity.id
_entity.type
_entity.pdbx_description
1 polymer ?
#
loop_
_entity_poly.entity_id
_entity_poly.type
_entity_poly.pdbx_seq_one_letter_code
_entity_poly.pdbx_strand_id
1 'polypeptide(L)' 'GPYHSFGQFVSKIAALPRIVTLHDFKITISQEDSETLSLKLQAKTYRYQGDVSK' A
#
# COMPACT_ATOMS: atom_id res chain seq x y z
N GLY A 1 -11.98 4.07 -5.31
CA GLY A 1 -12.06 5.54 -5.23
C GLY A 1 -11.39 6.16 -6.45
N PRO A 2 -11.39 7.49 -6.57
CA PRO A 2 -10.81 8.18 -7.73
C PRO A 2 -9.28 8.11 -7.70
N TYR A 3 -8.66 8.22 -8.88
CA TYR A 3 -7.21 8.11 -9.05
C TYR A 3 -6.41 9.05 -8.13
N HIS A 4 -6.87 10.29 -7.96
CA HIS A 4 -6.16 11.30 -7.16
C HIS A 4 -6.09 10.93 -5.67
N SER A 5 -7.10 10.24 -5.14
CA SER A 5 -7.10 9.77 -3.76
C SER A 5 -6.03 8.71 -3.49
N PHE A 6 -5.56 7.98 -4.51
CA PHE A 6 -4.46 7.04 -4.35
C PHE A 6 -3.14 7.75 -4.07
N GLY A 7 -2.87 8.87 -4.73
CA GLY A 7 -1.70 9.70 -4.45
C GLY A 7 -1.68 10.13 -2.99
N GLN A 8 -2.80 10.66 -2.49
CA GLN A 8 -2.93 11.03 -1.07
C GLN A 8 -2.74 9.85 -0.12
N PHE A 9 -3.28 8.67 -0.46
CA PHE A 9 -3.13 7.46 0.34
C PHE A 9 -1.67 7.00 0.42
N VAL A 10 -0.98 6.91 -0.72
CA VAL A 10 0.44 6.51 -0.78
C VAL A 10 1.34 7.54 -0.10
N SER A 11 1.08 8.84 -0.26
CA SER A 11 1.79 9.90 0.45
C SER A 11 1.65 9.78 1.97
N LYS A 12 0.45 9.44 2.47
CA LYS A 12 0.24 9.20 3.90
C LYS A 12 1.02 7.97 4.40
N ILE A 13 1.12 6.91 3.61
CA ILE A 13 1.93 5.74 3.96
C ILE A 13 3.41 6.12 4.01
N ALA A 14 3.90 6.90 3.04
CA ALA A 14 5.29 7.35 2.99
C ALA A 14 5.65 8.31 4.15
N ALA A 15 4.67 9.03 4.70
CA ALA A 15 4.85 9.91 5.84
C ALA A 15 4.89 9.18 7.20
N LEU A 16 4.64 7.87 7.24
CA LEU A 16 4.67 7.11 8.50
C LEU A 16 6.11 7.05 9.03
N PRO A 17 6.34 7.27 10.34
CA PRO A 17 7.67 7.23 10.95
C PRO A 17 8.14 5.79 11.21
N ARG A 18 8.09 4.92 10.19
CA ARG A 18 8.54 3.52 10.23
C ARG A 18 8.88 3.02 8.83
N ILE A 19 9.67 1.96 8.75
CA ILE A 19 10.02 1.33 7.48
C ILE A 19 8.80 0.54 6.95
N VAL A 20 8.24 1.02 5.84
CA VAL A 20 7.19 0.34 5.08
C VAL A 20 7.67 0.20 3.64
N THR A 21 7.63 -1.02 3.10
CA THR A 21 7.85 -1.26 1.67
C THR A 21 6.55 -1.70 1.02
N LEU A 22 6.31 -1.22 -0.20
CA LEU A 22 5.11 -1.52 -0.98
C LEU A 22 5.48 -2.41 -2.16
N HIS A 23 4.70 -3.46 -2.37
CA HIS A 23 4.92 -4.48 -3.40
C HIS A 23 3.62 -4.76 -4.13
N ASP A 24 3.74 -5.30 -5.35
CA ASP A 24 2.65 -5.94 -6.09
C ASP A 24 1.39 -5.09 -6.21
N PHE A 25 1.54 -3.85 -6.68
CA PHE A 25 0.39 -2.97 -6.87
C PHE A 25 -0.36 -3.32 -8.16
N LYS A 26 -1.69 -3.36 -8.06
CA LYS A 26 -2.62 -3.55 -9.17
C LYS A 26 -3.76 -2.54 -9.05
N ILE A 27 -4.04 -1.86 -10.16
CA ILE A 27 -5.18 -0.94 -10.29
C ILE A 27 -6.13 -1.50 -11.33
N THR A 28 -7.42 -1.60 -10.98
CA THR A 28 -8.48 -2.02 -11.90
C THR A 28 -9.63 -1.03 -11.85
N ILE A 29 -10.25 -0.78 -13.00
CA ILE A 29 -11.51 -0.04 -13.07
C ILE A 29 -12.61 -0.94 -12.49
N SER A 30 -13.48 -0.36 -11.65
CA SER A 30 -14.62 -1.08 -11.09
C SER A 30 -15.60 -1.44 -12.20
N GLN A 31 -16.20 -2.64 -12.14
CA GLN A 31 -17.16 -3.07 -13.15
C GLN A 31 -18.50 -2.32 -13.06
N GLU A 32 -18.80 -1.76 -11.89
CA GLU A 32 -20.06 -1.06 -11.61
C GLU A 32 -19.99 0.45 -11.93
N ASP A 33 -18.78 1.02 -11.94
CA ASP A 33 -18.56 2.45 -12.08
C ASP A 33 -17.19 2.73 -12.72
N SER A 34 -17.20 3.37 -13.89
CA SER A 34 -16.00 3.72 -14.67
C SER A 34 -15.12 4.77 -14.02
N GLU A 35 -15.64 5.55 -13.08
CA GLU A 35 -14.88 6.59 -12.36
C GLU A 35 -14.20 6.04 -11.10
N THR A 36 -14.64 4.87 -10.64
CA THR A 36 -14.11 4.23 -9.44
C THR A 36 -13.01 3.23 -9.80
N LEU A 37 -11.82 3.47 -9.24
CA LEU A 37 -10.71 2.54 -9.32
C LEU A 37 -10.58 1.71 -8.03
N SER A 38 -10.17 0.46 -8.17
CA SER A 38 -9.76 -0.42 -7.08
C SER A 38 -8.25 -0.56 -7.08
N LEU A 39 -7.61 -0.25 -5.94
CA LEU A 39 -6.17 -0.39 -5.72
C LEU A 39 -5.93 -1.56 -4.76
N LYS A 40 -5.19 -2.56 -5.23
CA LYS A 40 -4.66 -3.65 -4.41
C LYS A 40 -3.15 -3.52 -4.34
N LEU A 41 -2.57 -3.61 -3.15
CA LEU A 41 -1.12 -3.62 -2.95
C LEU A 41 -0.77 -4.42 -1.70
N GLN A 42 0.49 -4.82 -1.60
CA GLN A 42 1.05 -5.50 -0.44
C GLN A 42 2.00 -4.57 0.30
N ALA A 43 1.71 -4.30 1.58
CA ALA A 43 2.62 -3.54 2.45
C ALA A 43 3.39 -4.50 3.38
N LYS A 44 4.70 -4.31 3.48
CA LYS A 44 5.57 -5.06 4.40
C LYS A 44 6.25 -4.09 5.37
N THR A 45 6.29 -4.47 6.64
CA THR A 45 7.05 -3.77 7.69
C THR A 45 8.11 -4.70 8.23
N TYR A 46 9.23 -4.13 8.66
CA TYR A 46 10.36 -4.90 9.14
C TYR A 46 10.60 -4.62 10.62
N ARG A 47 10.94 -5.68 11.34
CA ARG A 47 11.48 -5.61 12.69
C ARG A 47 12.68 -6.54 12.72
N TYR A 48 13.74 -6.11 13.40
CA TYR A 48 14.86 -6.99 13.67
C TYR A 48 14.39 -8.21 14.46
N GLN A 49 14.64 -9.40 13.92
CA GLN A 49 14.52 -10.65 14.64
C GLN A 49 15.92 -10.99 15.14
N GLY A 50 16.20 -10.63 16.39
CA GLY A 50 17.42 -11.07 17.05
C GLY A 50 17.42 -12.59 17.17
N ASP A 51 18.63 -13.17 17.16
CA ASP A 51 18.86 -14.61 17.25
C ASP A 51 17.89 -15.22 18.27
N VAL A 52 16.91 -15.97 17.79
CA VAL A 52 16.10 -16.82 18.66
C VAL A 52 17.01 -17.99 18.97
N SER A 53 17.91 -17.79 19.92
CA SER A 53 18.89 -18.80 20.31
C SER A 53 18.16 -20.09 20.65
N LYS A 54 18.43 -21.13 19.86
CA LYS A 54 18.83 -22.45 20.34
C LYS A 54 19.61 -23.17 19.25
#